data_AF-A0A2U9IPT8-F1
#
_entry.id   AF-A0A2U9IPT8-F1
#
_cell.length_a   1.000
_cell.length_b   1.000
_cell.length_c   1.000
_cell.angle_alpha   90.00
_cell.angle_beta   90.00
_cell.angle_gamma   90.00
#
_symmetry.space_group_name_H-M   'P 1'
#
loop_
_entity.id
_entity.type
_entity.pdbx_description
1 polymer ?
#
loop_
_entity_poly.entity_id
_entity_poly.type
_entity_poly.pdbx_seq_one_letter_code
_entity_poly.pdbx_strand_id
1 'polypeptide(L)'
;MLSEIRDKIKEINNQILNHPFIQSAEKGTLPIDKIQLIYDQQWYIVNSDVKSLAIMLSKAKEQDEIDFFINALQGDYTGLKILRKVANKQANILPSAVSYTHYLAWLANYANTGEQVLALVVNLPIWSQNCRKLAEAYKGKINVEFLELFANSEIDEDEAEKIISRYDSKNYLEIAKMIQAYELSFWNSIY
;
A
#
# COMPACT_ATOMS: atom_id res chain seq x y z
N MET A 1 -10.52 10.29 15.66
CA MET A 1 -9.42 11.02 14.99
C MET A 1 -9.19 10.50 13.57
N LEU A 2 -9.05 9.19 13.35
CA LEU A 2 -8.85 8.63 12.00
C LEU A 2 -9.95 9.03 11.01
N SER A 3 -11.22 9.06 11.43
CA SER A 3 -12.33 9.54 10.61
C SER A 3 -12.13 10.97 10.10
N GLU A 4 -11.68 11.90 10.96
CA GLU A 4 -11.41 13.28 10.55
C GLU A 4 -10.22 13.38 9.57
N ILE A 5 -9.19 12.54 9.75
CA ILE A 5 -8.08 12.46 8.80
C ILE A 5 -8.59 11.93 7.46
N ARG A 6 -9.41 10.88 7.46
CA ARG A 6 -10.02 10.30 6.24
C ARG A 6 -10.85 11.33 5.48
N ASP A 7 -11.64 12.13 6.19
CA ASP A 7 -12.41 13.22 5.57
C ASP A 7 -11.48 14.25 4.90
N LYS A 8 -10.38 14.61 5.54
CA LYS A 8 -9.39 15.57 4.99
C LYS A 8 -8.59 15.05 3.80
N ILE A 9 -8.44 13.74 3.65
CA ILE A 9 -7.77 13.10 2.49
C ILE A 9 -8.75 12.50 1.48
N LYS A 10 -10.06 12.70 1.67
CA LYS A 10 -11.10 12.10 0.82
C LYS A 10 -10.94 12.45 -0.66
N GLU A 11 -10.53 13.69 -0.95
CA GLU A 11 -10.34 14.14 -2.33
C GLU A 11 -9.25 13.35 -3.04
N ILE A 12 -8.08 13.16 -2.43
CA ILE A 12 -6.99 12.39 -3.05
C ILE A 12 -7.34 10.90 -3.14
N ASN A 13 -8.02 10.34 -2.13
CA ASN A 13 -8.53 8.97 -2.20
C ASN A 13 -9.48 8.78 -3.38
N ASN A 14 -10.37 9.76 -3.62
CA ASN A 14 -11.26 9.72 -4.79
C ASN A 14 -10.50 9.81 -6.11
N GLN A 15 -9.43 10.60 -6.19
CA GLN A 15 -8.58 10.66 -7.39
C GLN A 15 -7.91 9.31 -7.66
N ILE A 16 -7.43 8.63 -6.63
CA ILE A 16 -6.81 7.31 -6.73
C ILE A 16 -7.83 6.25 -7.17
N LEU A 17 -8.99 6.17 -6.50
CA LEU A 17 -10.02 5.17 -6.78
C LEU A 17 -10.68 5.32 -8.16
N ASN A 18 -10.65 6.54 -8.71
CA ASN A 18 -11.19 6.87 -10.03
C ASN A 18 -10.10 7.16 -11.06
N HIS A 19 -8.86 6.77 -10.80
CA HIS A 19 -7.75 7.05 -11.70
C HIS A 19 -8.00 6.46 -13.10
N PRO A 20 -7.62 7.13 -14.20
CA PRO A 20 -7.82 6.64 -15.57
C PRO A 20 -7.33 5.22 -15.83
N PHE A 21 -6.26 4.80 -15.14
CA PHE A 21 -5.78 3.41 -15.14
C PHE A 21 -6.85 2.42 -14.68
N ILE A 22 -7.46 2.69 -13.52
CA ILE A 22 -8.51 1.85 -12.92
C ILE A 22 -9.75 1.84 -13.81
N GLN A 23 -10.19 3.00 -14.28
CA GLN A 23 -11.34 3.10 -15.17
C GLN A 23 -11.13 2.35 -16.49
N SER A 24 -9.92 2.38 -17.06
CA SER A 24 -9.59 1.65 -18.28
C SER A 24 -9.55 0.14 -18.05
N ALA A 25 -9.10 -0.31 -16.87
CA ALA A 25 -9.16 -1.71 -16.47
C ALA A 25 -10.61 -2.20 -16.37
N GLU A 26 -11.47 -1.46 -15.66
CA GLU A 26 -12.89 -1.79 -15.50
C GLU A 26 -13.64 -1.83 -16.85
N LYS A 27 -13.27 -0.97 -17.79
CA LYS A 27 -13.81 -0.96 -19.17
C LYS A 27 -13.22 -2.05 -20.07
N GLY A 28 -12.21 -2.78 -19.61
CA GLY A 28 -11.49 -3.78 -20.40
C GLY A 28 -10.64 -3.21 -21.53
N THR A 29 -10.32 -1.91 -21.49
CA THR A 29 -9.50 -1.23 -22.50
C THR A 29 -8.03 -1.10 -22.10
N LEU A 30 -7.69 -1.37 -20.84
CA LEU A 30 -6.32 -1.35 -20.37
C LEU A 30 -5.55 -2.60 -20.88
N PRO A 31 -4.41 -2.42 -21.56
CA PRO A 31 -3.57 -3.53 -22.00
C PRO A 31 -3.04 -4.43 -20.86
N ILE A 32 -2.81 -5.72 -21.14
CA ILE A 32 -2.33 -6.69 -20.13
C ILE A 32 -0.91 -6.37 -19.62
N ASP A 33 -0.04 -5.85 -20.49
CA ASP A 33 1.32 -5.44 -20.14
C ASP A 33 1.36 -4.33 -19.09
N LYS A 34 0.31 -3.51 -18.98
CA LYS A 34 0.14 -2.54 -17.88
C LYS A 34 -0.05 -3.21 -16.53
N ILE A 35 -0.69 -4.37 -16.46
CA ILE A 35 -0.78 -5.15 -15.21
C ILE A 35 0.55 -5.85 -14.90
N GLN A 36 1.25 -6.33 -15.94
CA GLN A 36 2.61 -6.83 -15.75
C GLN A 36 3.53 -5.74 -15.17
N LEU A 37 3.41 -4.50 -15.66
CA LEU A 37 4.16 -3.36 -15.12
C LEU A 37 3.87 -3.14 -13.63
N ILE A 38 2.63 -3.33 -13.15
CA ILE A 38 2.34 -3.30 -11.70
C ILE A 38 3.21 -4.32 -10.97
N TYR A 39 3.21 -5.58 -11.41
CA TYR A 39 3.97 -6.64 -10.73
C TYR A 39 5.48 -6.38 -10.75
N ASP A 40 5.98 -5.83 -11.84
CA ASP A 40 7.38 -5.48 -12.00
C ASP A 40 7.82 -4.38 -11.03
N GLN A 41 7.01 -3.33 -10.87
CA GLN A 41 7.30 -2.28 -9.87
C GLN A 41 7.06 -2.77 -8.44
N GLN A 42 6.00 -3.56 -8.21
CA GLN A 42 5.68 -4.14 -6.91
C GLN A 42 6.76 -5.10 -6.43
N TRP A 43 7.50 -5.76 -7.32
CA TRP A 43 8.67 -6.53 -6.93
C TRP A 43 9.70 -5.68 -6.18
N TYR A 44 9.97 -4.45 -6.62
CA TYR A 44 10.87 -3.55 -5.90
C TYR A 44 10.25 -3.04 -4.60
N ILE A 45 8.99 -2.61 -4.66
CA ILE A 45 8.25 -2.02 -3.53
C ILE A 45 8.13 -3.03 -2.39
N VAL A 46 7.54 -4.20 -2.64
CA VAL A 46 7.27 -5.20 -1.59
C VAL A 46 8.57 -5.79 -1.01
N ASN A 47 9.64 -5.94 -1.81
CA ASN A 47 10.95 -6.35 -1.26
C ASN A 47 11.50 -5.33 -0.24
N SER A 48 11.20 -4.05 -0.44
CA SER A 48 11.63 -2.97 0.43
C SER A 48 10.68 -2.80 1.61
N ASP A 49 9.38 -2.92 1.38
CA ASP A 49 8.34 -2.81 2.42
C ASP A 49 8.44 -3.91 3.47
N VAL A 50 8.75 -5.16 3.09
CA VAL A 50 9.05 -6.25 4.04
C VAL A 50 10.17 -5.86 5.02
N LYS A 51 11.20 -5.13 4.55
CA LYS A 51 12.29 -4.68 5.43
C LYS A 51 11.86 -3.50 6.30
N SER A 52 11.11 -2.56 5.73
CA SER A 52 10.54 -1.43 6.47
C SER A 52 9.64 -1.90 7.60
N LEU A 53 8.74 -2.85 7.33
CA LEU A 53 7.86 -3.46 8.33
C LEU A 53 8.64 -4.24 9.39
N ALA A 54 9.70 -4.96 9.03
CA ALA A 54 10.57 -5.61 10.00
C ALA A 54 11.28 -4.59 10.93
N ILE A 55 11.69 -3.43 10.40
CA ILE A 55 12.25 -2.33 11.20
C ILE A 55 11.18 -1.76 12.13
N MET A 56 9.96 -1.51 11.64
CA MET A 56 8.84 -1.02 12.46
C MET A 56 8.52 -2.00 13.61
N LEU A 57 8.41 -3.29 13.28
CA LEU A 57 8.22 -4.36 14.26
C LEU A 57 9.31 -4.36 15.34
N SER A 58 10.58 -4.19 14.97
CA SER A 58 11.69 -4.15 15.94
C SER A 58 11.64 -2.96 16.92
N LYS A 59 10.87 -1.92 16.58
CA LYS A 59 10.70 -0.69 17.37
C LYS A 59 9.39 -0.68 18.16
N ALA A 60 8.48 -1.60 17.89
CA ALA A 60 7.22 -1.75 18.62
C ALA A 60 7.49 -2.06 20.10
N LYS A 61 6.69 -1.45 20.98
CA LYS A 61 6.85 -1.53 22.44
C LYS A 61 5.72 -2.28 23.12
N GLU A 62 4.53 -2.19 22.54
CA GLU A 62 3.31 -2.77 23.08
C GLU A 62 2.90 -4.01 22.27
N GLN A 63 2.16 -4.93 22.89
CA GLN A 63 1.75 -6.18 22.24
C GLN A 63 0.87 -5.94 21.00
N ASP A 64 -0.05 -4.97 21.06
CA ASP A 64 -0.91 -4.60 19.93
C ASP A 64 -0.11 -4.05 18.74
N GLU A 65 0.93 -3.25 19.01
CA GLU A 65 1.86 -2.77 17.98
C GLU A 65 2.63 -3.94 17.33
N ILE A 66 3.08 -4.90 18.14
CA ILE A 66 3.78 -6.10 17.66
C ILE A 66 2.87 -6.93 16.76
N ASP A 67 1.65 -7.21 17.21
CA ASP A 67 0.68 -8.03 16.48
C ASP A 67 0.27 -7.35 15.16
N PHE A 68 0.04 -6.04 15.19
CA PHE A 68 -0.24 -5.23 13.99
C PHE A 68 0.88 -5.37 12.94
N PHE A 69 2.14 -5.16 13.32
CA PHE A 69 3.25 -5.23 12.36
C PHE A 69 3.58 -6.66 11.92
N ILE A 70 3.38 -7.67 12.76
CA ILE A 70 3.50 -9.08 12.35
C ILE A 70 2.50 -9.39 11.24
N ASN A 71 1.25 -8.98 11.41
CA ASN A 71 0.20 -9.21 10.42
C ASN A 71 0.50 -8.49 9.09
N ALA A 72 0.89 -7.21 9.15
CA ALA A 72 1.29 -6.45 7.97
C ALA A 72 2.49 -7.10 7.25
N LEU A 73 3.53 -7.47 8.00
CA LEU A 73 4.73 -8.11 7.47
C LEU A 73 4.42 -9.46 6.81
N GLN A 74 3.52 -10.25 7.40
CA GLN A 74 3.11 -11.54 6.85
C GLN A 74 2.33 -11.39 5.53
N GLY A 75 1.47 -10.36 5.43
CA GLY A 75 0.79 -10.00 4.18
C GLY A 75 1.79 -9.72 3.06
N ASP A 76 2.72 -8.79 3.29
CA ASP A 76 3.74 -8.40 2.33
C ASP A 76 4.69 -9.56 1.98
N TYR A 77 5.09 -10.36 2.97
CA TYR A 77 5.93 -11.52 2.72
C TYR A 77 5.23 -12.57 1.86
N THR A 78 3.92 -12.74 2.03
CA THR A 78 3.11 -13.62 1.17
C THR A 78 3.02 -13.06 -0.24
N GLY A 79 2.75 -11.76 -0.39
CA GLY A 79 2.76 -11.06 -1.67
C GLY A 79 4.09 -11.20 -2.40
N LEU A 80 5.21 -11.06 -1.67
CA LEU A 80 6.56 -11.22 -2.22
C LEU A 80 6.81 -12.62 -2.80
N LYS A 81 6.28 -13.68 -2.17
CA LYS A 81 6.39 -15.05 -2.71
C LYS A 81 5.64 -15.21 -4.03
N ILE A 82 4.51 -14.52 -4.18
CA ILE A 82 3.74 -14.50 -5.43
C ILE A 82 4.52 -13.73 -6.49
N LEU A 83 4.96 -12.50 -6.19
CA LEU A 83 5.74 -11.64 -7.09
C LEU A 83 7.02 -12.32 -7.59
N ARG A 84 7.67 -13.15 -6.75
CA ARG A 84 8.84 -13.94 -7.17
C ARG A 84 8.56 -14.81 -8.40
N LYS A 85 7.32 -15.26 -8.59
CA LYS A 85 6.91 -16.10 -9.72
C LYS A 85 6.47 -15.27 -10.93
N VAL A 86 5.78 -14.14 -10.70
CA VAL A 86 5.06 -13.41 -11.77
C VAL A 86 5.74 -12.13 -12.24
N ALA A 87 6.62 -11.51 -11.44
CA ALA A 87 7.28 -10.27 -11.81
C ALA A 87 8.53 -10.50 -12.68
N ASN A 88 8.73 -9.63 -13.66
CA ASN A 88 9.97 -9.49 -14.40
C ASN A 88 10.99 -8.69 -13.57
N LYS A 89 11.97 -9.41 -13.03
CA LYS A 89 12.98 -8.85 -12.11
C LYS A 89 14.05 -8.02 -12.83
N GLN A 90 14.09 -8.04 -14.16
CA GLN A 90 14.99 -7.21 -14.97
C GLN A 90 14.28 -5.97 -15.53
N ALA A 91 12.99 -5.76 -15.23
CA ALA A 91 12.28 -4.58 -15.66
C ALA A 91 12.92 -3.31 -15.08
N ASN A 92 12.90 -2.23 -15.87
CA ASN A 92 13.36 -0.93 -15.39
C ASN A 92 12.42 -0.42 -14.29
N ILE A 93 13.02 0.02 -13.19
CA ILE A 93 12.28 0.63 -12.10
C ILE A 93 11.95 2.07 -12.46
N LEU A 94 10.68 2.44 -12.30
CA LEU A 94 10.18 3.80 -12.47
C LEU A 94 10.33 4.53 -11.12
N PRO A 95 11.23 5.52 -10.98
CA PRO A 95 11.49 6.16 -9.70
C PRO A 95 10.23 6.71 -9.02
N SER A 96 9.36 7.35 -9.80
CA SER A 96 8.10 7.91 -9.30
C SER A 96 7.12 6.83 -8.84
N ALA A 97 7.15 5.63 -9.44
CA ALA A 97 6.30 4.51 -9.02
C ALA A 97 6.77 3.90 -7.69
N VAL A 98 8.08 3.84 -7.45
CA VAL A 98 8.63 3.22 -6.23
C VAL A 98 8.88 4.21 -5.10
N SER A 99 8.64 5.51 -5.32
CA SER A 99 8.86 6.55 -4.31
C SER A 99 8.10 6.32 -2.99
N TYR A 100 6.93 5.66 -3.05
CA TYR A 100 6.17 5.22 -1.88
C TYR A 100 7.03 4.44 -0.89
N THR A 101 7.80 3.44 -1.36
CA THR A 101 8.57 2.56 -0.47
C THR A 101 9.75 3.30 0.17
N HIS A 102 10.30 4.32 -0.49
CA HIS A 102 11.35 5.15 0.09
C HIS A 102 10.82 5.99 1.26
N TYR A 103 9.60 6.52 1.13
CA TYR A 103 8.94 7.21 2.24
C TYR A 103 8.55 6.26 3.37
N LEU A 104 8.06 5.05 3.05
CA LEU A 104 7.79 4.03 4.06
C LEU A 104 9.06 3.62 4.82
N ALA A 105 10.19 3.50 4.13
CA ALA A 105 11.49 3.25 4.75
C ALA A 105 11.92 4.42 5.65
N TRP A 106 11.65 5.66 5.25
CA TRP A 106 11.87 6.83 6.11
C TRP A 106 11.00 6.76 7.38
N LEU A 107 9.70 6.47 7.25
CA LEU A 107 8.80 6.28 8.39
C LEU A 107 9.29 5.17 9.33
N ALA A 108 9.72 4.04 8.79
CA ALA A 108 10.23 2.93 9.59
C ALA A 108 11.42 3.35 10.47
N ASN A 109 12.34 4.13 9.92
CA ASN A 109 13.54 4.57 10.64
C ASN A 109 13.26 5.73 11.59
N TYR A 110 12.47 6.73 11.18
CA TYR A 110 12.45 8.04 11.84
C TYR A 110 11.11 8.40 12.51
N ALA A 111 9.99 7.79 12.09
CA ALA A 111 8.69 8.06 12.70
C ALA A 111 8.48 7.24 13.98
N ASN A 112 7.50 7.67 14.78
CA ASN A 112 7.00 6.89 15.91
C ASN A 112 5.99 5.81 15.44
N THR A 113 5.63 4.88 16.32
CA THR A 113 4.75 3.75 15.96
C THR A 113 3.36 4.21 15.53
N GLY A 114 2.76 5.21 16.19
CA GLY A 114 1.46 5.74 15.79
C GLY A 114 1.49 6.35 14.39
N GLU A 115 2.55 7.05 14.03
CA GLU A 115 2.75 7.60 12.69
C GLU A 115 2.91 6.51 11.62
N GLN A 116 3.60 5.42 11.95
CA GLN A 116 3.78 4.26 11.08
C GLN A 116 2.46 3.53 10.83
N VAL A 117 1.71 3.22 11.90
CA VAL A 117 0.40 2.58 11.82
C VAL A 117 -0.59 3.46 11.05
N LEU A 118 -0.57 4.78 11.28
CA LEU A 118 -1.42 5.71 10.54
C LEU A 118 -1.17 5.62 9.04
N ALA A 119 0.09 5.65 8.60
CA ALA A 119 0.42 5.59 7.18
C ALA A 119 -0.14 4.33 6.50
N LEU A 120 -0.09 3.19 7.19
CA LEU A 120 -0.60 1.92 6.68
C LEU A 120 -2.14 1.90 6.66
N VAL A 121 -2.80 2.29 7.75
CA VAL A 121 -4.28 2.19 7.86
C VAL A 121 -5.02 3.16 6.93
N VAL A 122 -4.43 4.31 6.60
CA VAL A 122 -5.06 5.23 5.64
C VAL A 122 -4.89 4.77 4.20
N ASN A 123 -3.79 4.10 3.88
CA ASN A 123 -3.41 3.70 2.53
C ASN A 123 -4.05 2.37 2.10
N LEU A 124 -3.87 1.33 2.90
CA LEU A 124 -4.23 -0.05 2.55
C LEU A 124 -5.69 -0.22 2.09
N PRO A 125 -6.71 0.41 2.70
CA PRO A 125 -8.09 0.28 2.20
C PRO A 125 -8.30 0.78 0.76
N ILE A 126 -7.53 1.80 0.34
CA ILE A 126 -7.59 2.35 -1.03
C ILE A 126 -6.88 1.40 -2.00
N TRP A 127 -5.68 0.94 -1.63
CA TRP A 127 -4.94 -0.07 -2.37
C TRP A 127 -5.74 -1.37 -2.55
N SER A 128 -6.37 -1.89 -1.50
CA SER A 128 -7.20 -3.10 -1.51
C SER A 128 -8.38 -2.97 -2.48
N GLN A 129 -9.05 -1.81 -2.50
CA GLN A 129 -10.16 -1.56 -3.43
C GLN A 129 -9.69 -1.57 -4.89
N ASN A 130 -8.56 -0.93 -5.20
CA ASN A 130 -8.00 -0.96 -6.54
C ASN A 130 -7.54 -2.37 -6.93
N CYS A 131 -6.90 -3.11 -6.02
CA CYS A 131 -6.55 -4.51 -6.25
C CYS A 131 -7.76 -5.38 -6.57
N ARG A 132 -8.89 -5.17 -5.88
CA ARG A 132 -10.15 -5.88 -6.15
C ARG A 132 -10.66 -5.63 -7.57
N LYS A 133 -10.76 -4.36 -7.97
CA LYS A 133 -11.20 -3.96 -9.32
C LYS A 133 -10.30 -4.57 -10.40
N LEU A 134 -8.99 -4.56 -10.19
CA LEU A 134 -8.03 -5.14 -11.12
C LEU A 134 -8.11 -6.67 -11.16
N ALA A 135 -8.22 -7.34 -10.01
CA ALA A 135 -8.39 -8.78 -9.93
C ALA A 135 -9.64 -9.23 -10.71
N GLU A 136 -10.77 -8.54 -10.51
CA GLU A 136 -12.03 -8.83 -11.21
C GLU A 136 -11.89 -8.62 -12.73
N ALA A 137 -11.29 -7.51 -13.17
CA ALA A 137 -11.13 -7.20 -14.60
C ALA A 137 -10.22 -8.18 -15.36
N TYR A 138 -9.26 -8.81 -14.66
CA TYR A 138 -8.23 -9.64 -15.26
C TYR A 138 -8.27 -11.12 -14.86
N LYS A 139 -9.25 -11.53 -14.05
CA LYS A 139 -9.46 -12.93 -13.67
C LYS A 139 -9.61 -13.81 -14.92
N GLY A 140 -8.87 -14.90 -14.95
CA GLY A 140 -8.85 -15.84 -16.09
C GLY A 140 -8.04 -15.37 -17.31
N LYS A 141 -7.47 -14.15 -17.29
CA LYS A 141 -6.61 -13.63 -18.36
C LYS A 141 -5.12 -13.71 -18.01
N ILE A 142 -4.78 -13.50 -16.73
CA ILE A 142 -3.42 -13.56 -16.18
C ILE A 142 -3.44 -14.13 -14.76
N ASN A 143 -2.27 -14.35 -14.16
CA ASN A 143 -2.18 -14.62 -12.73
C ASN A 143 -2.58 -13.36 -11.94
N VAL A 144 -3.66 -13.45 -11.17
CA VAL A 144 -4.19 -12.37 -10.32
C VAL A 144 -4.01 -12.65 -8.83
N GLU A 145 -3.25 -13.68 -8.43
CA GLU A 145 -3.10 -14.09 -7.03
C GLU A 145 -2.58 -12.95 -6.14
N PHE A 146 -1.66 -12.13 -6.68
CA PHE A 146 -1.13 -10.96 -5.95
C PHE A 146 -2.24 -9.94 -5.70
N LEU A 147 -3.04 -9.63 -6.73
CA LEU A 147 -4.16 -8.70 -6.61
C LEU A 147 -5.25 -9.25 -5.68
N GLU A 148 -5.57 -10.54 -5.77
CA GLU A 148 -6.56 -11.19 -4.89
C GLU A 148 -6.11 -11.21 -3.43
N LEU A 149 -4.81 -11.38 -3.15
CA LEU A 149 -4.26 -11.29 -1.80
C LEU A 149 -4.53 -9.91 -1.19
N PHE A 150 -4.16 -8.84 -1.91
CA PHE A 150 -4.34 -7.48 -1.41
C PHE A 150 -5.80 -7.01 -1.45
N ALA A 151 -6.61 -7.51 -2.38
CA ALA A 151 -8.05 -7.22 -2.43
C ALA A 151 -8.81 -7.65 -1.17
N ASN A 152 -8.29 -8.67 -0.46
CA ASN A 152 -8.86 -9.23 0.77
C ASN A 152 -8.05 -8.82 2.02
N SER A 153 -7.14 -7.85 1.89
CA SER A 153 -6.42 -7.32 3.05
C SER A 153 -7.35 -6.44 3.88
N GLU A 154 -7.58 -6.85 5.11
CA GLU A 154 -8.38 -6.16 6.12
C GLU A 154 -7.47 -5.66 7.24
N ILE A 155 -7.81 -4.50 7.80
CA ILE A 155 -7.13 -3.93 8.97
C ILE A 155 -8.18 -3.72 10.04
N ASP A 156 -7.85 -4.11 11.27
CA ASP A 156 -8.63 -3.74 12.44
C ASP A 156 -8.44 -2.24 12.71
N GLU A 157 -9.40 -1.43 12.27
CA GLU A 157 -9.34 0.02 12.45
C GLU A 157 -9.45 0.43 13.92
N ASP A 158 -10.13 -0.36 14.76
CA ASP A 158 -10.27 -0.06 16.19
C ASP A 158 -8.95 -0.30 16.92
N GLU A 159 -8.23 -1.36 16.57
CA GLU A 159 -6.85 -1.61 17.03
C GLU A 159 -5.90 -0.52 16.54
N ALA A 160 -5.97 -0.16 15.25
CA ALA A 160 -5.14 0.91 14.69
C ALA A 160 -5.40 2.26 15.40
N GLU A 161 -6.66 2.67 15.62
CA GLU A 161 -7.00 3.92 16.30
C GLU A 161 -6.45 3.95 17.74
N LYS A 162 -6.47 2.81 18.46
CA LYS A 162 -5.87 2.69 19.80
C LYS A 162 -4.36 2.93 19.76
N ILE A 163 -3.64 2.28 18.84
CA ILE A 163 -2.20 2.46 18.69
C ILE A 163 -1.87 3.91 18.31
N ILE A 164 -2.55 4.48 17.32
CA ILE A 164 -2.28 5.84 16.85
C ILE A 164 -2.55 6.87 17.96
N SER A 165 -3.64 6.69 18.73
CA SER A 165 -3.99 7.61 19.83
C SER A 165 -2.97 7.64 20.96
N ARG A 166 -2.11 6.61 21.10
CA ARG A 166 -1.05 6.54 22.13
C ARG A 166 0.09 7.55 21.91
N TYR A 167 0.34 7.96 20.67
CA TYR A 167 1.56 8.72 20.31
C TYR A 167 1.33 10.23 20.06
N ASP A 168 0.08 10.71 20.09
CA ASP A 168 -0.31 12.14 19.97
C ASP A 168 0.57 12.97 19.00
N SER A 169 0.79 12.47 17.77
CA SER A 169 1.64 13.16 16.81
C SER A 169 0.91 14.30 16.11
N LYS A 170 1.60 15.42 15.98
CA LYS A 170 1.15 16.59 15.21
C LYS A 170 1.28 16.39 13.69
N ASN A 171 1.98 15.35 13.23
CA ASN A 171 2.27 15.12 11.82
C ASN A 171 1.27 14.21 11.12
N TYR A 172 0.23 13.73 11.83
CA TYR A 172 -0.67 12.71 11.30
C TYR A 172 -1.33 13.09 9.97
N LEU A 173 -1.82 14.33 9.86
CA LEU A 173 -2.46 14.78 8.63
C LEU A 173 -1.47 14.85 7.46
N GLU A 174 -0.28 15.38 7.70
CA GLU A 174 0.80 15.51 6.72
C GLU A 174 1.27 14.13 6.24
N ILE A 175 1.43 13.17 7.15
CA ILE A 175 1.78 11.79 6.81
C ILE A 175 0.70 11.15 5.94
N ALA A 176 -0.56 11.30 6.32
CA ALA A 176 -1.69 10.74 5.58
C ALA A 176 -1.81 11.34 4.17
N LYS A 177 -1.60 12.66 4.03
CA LYS A 177 -1.55 13.31 2.71
C LYS A 177 -0.37 12.81 1.88
N MET A 178 0.80 12.69 2.49
CA MET A 178 2.03 12.33 1.80
C MET A 178 2.00 10.89 1.30
N ILE A 179 1.55 9.94 2.13
CA ILE A 179 1.47 8.53 1.74
C ILE A 179 0.47 8.34 0.58
N GLN A 180 -0.68 9.04 0.60
CA GLN A 180 -1.64 9.01 -0.49
C GLN A 180 -1.14 9.73 -1.75
N ALA A 181 -0.36 10.81 -1.61
CA ALA A 181 0.29 11.46 -2.75
C ALA A 181 1.28 10.54 -3.45
N TYR A 182 2.02 9.74 -2.71
CA TYR A 182 2.88 8.70 -3.28
C TYR A 182 2.10 7.58 -3.97
N GLU A 183 0.95 7.15 -3.41
CA GLU A 183 0.09 6.20 -4.11
C GLU A 183 -0.47 6.79 -5.42
N LEU A 184 -0.96 8.04 -5.42
CA LEU A 184 -1.41 8.69 -6.65
C LEU A 184 -0.26 8.81 -7.67
N SER A 185 0.96 9.14 -7.22
CA SER A 185 2.16 9.15 -8.06
C SER A 185 2.45 7.78 -8.67
N PHE A 186 2.22 6.68 -7.94
CA PHE A 186 2.34 5.34 -8.49
C PHE A 186 1.42 5.15 -9.70
N TRP A 187 0.12 5.43 -9.53
CA TRP A 187 -0.87 5.29 -10.61
C TRP A 187 -0.58 6.18 -11.82
N ASN A 188 -0.16 7.43 -11.59
CA ASN A 188 0.27 8.35 -12.64
C ASN A 188 1.49 7.85 -13.41
N SER A 189 2.41 7.15 -12.74
CA SER A 189 3.69 6.72 -13.34
C SER A 189 3.52 5.52 -14.27
N ILE A 190 2.48 4.71 -14.07
CA ILE A 190 2.27 3.46 -14.81
C ILE A 190 1.18 3.56 -15.89
N TYR A 191 0.41 4.65 -15.94
CA TYR A 191 -0.61 4.89 -16.96
C TYR A 191 -0.04 5.66 -18.15
#